data_AF-A0AAV8ZYL0-F1
#
_entry.id   AF-A0AAV8ZYL0-F1
#
_cell.length_a   1.000
_cell.length_b   1.000
_cell.length_c   1.000
_cell.angle_alpha   90.00
_cell.angle_beta   90.00
_cell.angle_gamma   90.00
#
_symmetry.space_group_name_H-M   'P 1'
#
loop_
_entity.id
_entity.type
_entity.pdbx_description
1 polymer ?
#
loop_
_entity_poly.entity_id
_entity_poly.type
_entity_poly.pdbx_seq_one_letter_code
_entity_poly.pdbx_strand_id
1 'polypeptide(L)'
;MGAGRKTQTFTISESVSSRGLSIKNLGGVIFGCKQSTMRECLLKQIFGLPSSHGSYVSNIRQGLPLFLFNYTDRKLHGIFEAASNGQLNIDPYCWTENGEEKTPYPAQVRIRISIECKSLDESQFRDVIADNYYTTSHFWFELDHAQVEGLKALFVPSLTESLVEQYLGSDNVIYLVGGFDGETWSSALDSYAPSHDVLTPLRPMSFARSYASAVALGGSLYVFGGRVGARYCRTVECYNPRKDEWILCTPLNREKGNLAGATLHNKIFAIGGGNAFGCFPDVEVFDPTLDRWINNQEMHQKRYGHGAAELNGALYVVGGCDGMDYLKTAERLDPRDPSWTKLPNMNSSRCSHSVAVLNDKLYDILIKLGPYNASQYS
;
A
#
# COMPACT_ATOMS: atom_id res chain seq x y z
N MET A 1 27.18 10.57 -61.25
CA MET A 1 26.88 10.16 -59.86
C MET A 1 25.45 10.55 -59.54
N GLY A 2 24.64 9.63 -59.03
CA GLY A 2 23.24 9.90 -58.64
C GLY A 2 22.31 8.72 -58.90
N ALA A 3 22.53 7.60 -58.21
CA ALA A 3 21.63 6.45 -58.25
C ALA A 3 20.34 6.76 -57.47
N GLY A 4 19.20 6.76 -58.15
CA GLY A 4 17.89 6.89 -57.53
C GLY A 4 17.51 5.61 -56.78
N ARG A 5 17.55 5.65 -55.45
CA ARG A 5 16.96 4.60 -54.60
C ARG A 5 15.45 4.82 -54.54
N LYS A 6 14.69 3.87 -55.11
CA LYS A 6 13.26 3.70 -54.88
C LYS A 6 13.07 3.27 -53.42
N THR A 7 12.44 4.12 -52.61
CA THR A 7 11.94 3.74 -51.28
C THR A 7 10.64 2.95 -51.48
N GLN A 8 10.72 1.63 -51.35
CA GLN A 8 9.53 0.80 -51.14
C GLN A 8 9.06 1.02 -49.70
N THR A 9 7.89 1.63 -49.54
CA THR A 9 7.18 1.66 -48.26
C THR A 9 6.63 0.27 -48.00
N PHE A 10 7.31 -0.49 -47.14
CA PHE A 10 6.76 -1.73 -46.59
C PHE A 10 5.69 -1.37 -45.56
N THR A 11 4.44 -1.31 -45.98
CA THR A 11 3.29 -1.38 -45.08
C THR A 11 3.18 -2.81 -44.58
N ILE A 12 3.75 -3.11 -43.41
CA ILE A 12 3.41 -4.33 -42.67
C ILE A 12 2.12 -4.03 -41.91
N SER A 13 0.97 -4.21 -42.58
CA SER A 13 -0.32 -4.37 -41.91
C SER A 13 -0.53 -5.87 -41.68
N GLU A 14 0.22 -6.45 -40.76
CA GLU A 14 -0.19 -7.73 -40.18
C GLU A 14 -1.26 -7.42 -39.14
N SER A 15 -2.51 -7.35 -39.58
CA SER A 15 -3.65 -7.45 -38.67
C SER A 15 -3.52 -8.81 -37.99
N VAL A 16 -3.19 -8.81 -36.70
CA VAL A 16 -3.22 -10.05 -35.93
C VAL A 16 -4.63 -10.61 -36.04
N SER A 17 -4.75 -11.83 -36.55
CA SER A 17 -6.03 -12.54 -36.61
C SER A 17 -6.66 -12.51 -35.23
N SER A 18 -7.92 -12.09 -35.13
CA SER A 18 -8.70 -11.97 -33.90
C SER A 18 -10.06 -12.62 -34.12
N ARG A 19 -10.76 -13.04 -33.05
CA ARG A 19 -12.12 -13.60 -33.17
C ARG A 19 -13.14 -12.54 -33.61
N GLY A 20 -12.85 -11.26 -33.35
CA GLY A 20 -13.69 -10.14 -33.79
C GLY A 20 -15.03 -10.11 -33.07
N LEU A 21 -15.04 -10.41 -31.76
CA LEU A 21 -16.25 -10.41 -30.97
C LEU A 21 -16.78 -8.98 -30.85
N SER A 22 -18.09 -8.82 -31.07
CA SER A 22 -18.76 -7.54 -30.81
C SER A 22 -18.74 -7.22 -29.32
N ILE A 23 -18.90 -5.93 -28.96
CA ILE A 23 -18.97 -5.48 -27.56
C ILE A 23 -19.98 -6.29 -26.73
N LYS A 24 -21.10 -6.73 -27.33
CA LYS A 24 -22.13 -7.52 -26.64
C LYS A 24 -21.70 -8.96 -26.36
N ASN A 25 -20.90 -9.54 -27.25
CA ASN A 25 -20.48 -10.94 -27.18
C ASN A 25 -19.12 -11.11 -26.48
N LEU A 26 -18.37 -10.02 -26.30
CA LEU A 26 -17.12 -10.02 -25.57
C LEU A 26 -17.39 -10.21 -24.07
N GLY A 27 -17.11 -11.41 -23.56
CA GLY A 27 -17.21 -11.73 -22.15
C GLY A 27 -15.96 -11.32 -21.37
N GLY A 28 -14.79 -11.35 -22.01
CA GLY A 28 -13.51 -10.99 -21.38
C GLY A 28 -12.33 -11.00 -22.35
N VAL A 29 -11.16 -10.61 -21.86
CA VAL A 29 -9.92 -10.56 -22.67
C VAL A 29 -8.73 -11.10 -21.87
N ILE A 30 -7.91 -11.92 -22.54
CA ILE A 30 -6.61 -12.36 -22.04
C ILE A 30 -5.53 -11.38 -22.51
N PHE A 31 -4.69 -10.89 -21.60
CA PHE A 31 -3.51 -10.10 -21.93
C PHE A 31 -2.26 -10.98 -21.82
N GLY A 32 -1.36 -10.91 -22.79
CA GLY A 32 -0.11 -11.66 -22.78
C GLY A 32 1.03 -10.86 -22.13
N CYS A 33 1.84 -11.51 -21.29
CA CYS A 33 3.04 -10.91 -20.70
C CYS A 33 4.20 -11.91 -20.62
N LYS A 34 5.39 -11.45 -20.22
CA LYS A 34 6.52 -12.31 -19.83
C LYS A 34 6.81 -12.12 -18.35
N GLN A 35 7.63 -13.00 -17.76
CA GLN A 35 8.09 -12.85 -16.39
C GLN A 35 8.70 -11.46 -16.11
N SER A 36 9.44 -10.90 -17.08
CA SER A 36 10.07 -9.59 -16.97
C SER A 36 9.09 -8.42 -16.94
N THR A 37 7.92 -8.53 -17.59
CA THR A 37 6.94 -7.44 -17.71
C THR A 37 5.79 -7.56 -16.71
N MET A 38 5.55 -8.77 -16.20
CA MET A 38 4.43 -9.08 -15.31
C MET A 38 4.44 -8.25 -14.03
N ARG A 39 5.62 -8.04 -13.43
CA ARG A 39 5.77 -7.21 -12.23
C ARG A 39 5.27 -5.79 -12.47
N GLU A 40 5.64 -5.19 -13.60
CA GLU A 40 5.21 -3.84 -13.93
C GLU A 40 3.71 -3.76 -14.21
N CYS A 41 3.13 -4.78 -14.87
CA CYS A 41 1.68 -4.87 -15.08
C CYS A 41 0.89 -4.76 -13.76
N LEU A 42 1.34 -5.49 -12.74
CA LEU A 42 0.70 -5.53 -11.43
C LEU A 42 1.00 -4.28 -10.59
N LEU A 43 2.23 -3.78 -10.59
CA LEU A 43 2.59 -2.58 -9.82
C LEU A 43 1.88 -1.33 -10.35
N LYS A 44 1.84 -1.15 -11.67
CA LYS A 44 1.19 0.00 -12.30
C LYS A 44 -0.31 -0.20 -12.55
N GLN A 45 -0.85 -1.39 -12.22
CA GLN A 45 -2.25 -1.76 -12.41
C GLN A 45 -2.73 -1.47 -13.84
N ILE A 46 -1.93 -1.89 -14.82
CA ILE A 46 -2.20 -1.64 -16.24
C ILE A 46 -1.76 -2.84 -17.06
N PHE A 47 -2.64 -3.30 -17.95
CA PHE A 47 -2.30 -4.31 -18.95
C PHE A 47 -2.17 -3.65 -20.31
N GLY A 48 -1.23 -4.17 -21.11
CA GLY A 48 -0.90 -3.62 -22.42
C GLY A 48 -0.65 -4.73 -23.44
N LEU A 49 -1.07 -4.48 -24.68
CA LEU A 49 -0.76 -5.29 -25.85
C LEU A 49 -0.19 -4.39 -26.98
N PRO A 50 0.51 -4.97 -27.97
CA PRO A 50 0.90 -4.26 -29.17
C PRO A 50 -0.28 -3.56 -29.86
N SER A 51 -0.01 -2.50 -30.62
CA SER A 51 -1.04 -1.68 -31.29
C SER A 51 -1.96 -2.46 -32.22
N SER A 52 -1.50 -3.58 -32.78
CA SER A 52 -2.29 -4.48 -33.65
C SER A 52 -3.52 -5.06 -32.97
N HIS A 53 -3.58 -5.04 -31.63
CA HIS A 53 -4.70 -5.54 -30.84
C HIS A 53 -5.70 -4.44 -30.42
N GLY A 54 -5.49 -3.20 -30.89
CA GLY A 54 -6.31 -2.05 -30.50
C GLY A 54 -7.81 -2.21 -30.81
N SER A 55 -8.17 -2.98 -31.83
CA SER A 55 -9.57 -3.17 -32.25
C SER A 55 -10.45 -3.76 -31.15
N TYR A 56 -10.07 -4.88 -30.55
CA TYR A 56 -10.84 -5.51 -29.48
C TYR A 56 -10.51 -4.95 -28.10
N VAL A 57 -9.31 -4.39 -27.88
CA VAL A 57 -9.03 -3.64 -26.65
C VAL A 57 -9.97 -2.42 -26.53
N SER A 58 -10.28 -1.75 -27.65
CA SER A 58 -11.26 -0.65 -27.66
C SER A 58 -12.70 -1.08 -27.35
N ASN A 59 -13.01 -2.39 -27.43
CA ASN A 59 -14.30 -2.95 -27.04
C ASN A 59 -14.40 -3.19 -25.52
N ILE A 60 -13.28 -3.14 -24.78
CA ILE A 60 -13.27 -3.32 -23.33
C ILE A 60 -13.98 -2.13 -22.67
N ARG A 61 -14.92 -2.44 -21.78
CA ARG A 61 -15.61 -1.49 -20.92
C ARG A 61 -15.22 -1.74 -19.47
N GLN A 62 -15.25 -0.68 -18.66
CA GLN A 62 -15.07 -0.82 -17.22
C GLN A 62 -16.04 -1.88 -16.66
N GLY A 63 -15.55 -2.78 -15.80
CA GLY A 63 -16.32 -3.92 -15.32
C GLY A 63 -16.02 -5.25 -16.02
N LEU A 64 -15.39 -5.23 -17.20
CA LEU A 64 -15.15 -6.45 -17.97
C LEU A 64 -14.08 -7.34 -17.27
N PRO A 65 -14.33 -8.66 -17.14
CA PRO A 65 -13.34 -9.62 -16.66
C PRO A 65 -12.10 -9.70 -17.56
N LEU A 66 -10.92 -9.69 -16.94
CA LEU A 66 -9.62 -9.76 -17.60
C LEU A 66 -8.75 -10.85 -16.99
N PHE A 67 -7.88 -11.42 -17.81
CA PHE A 67 -6.90 -12.44 -17.41
C PHE A 67 -5.52 -12.07 -17.95
N LEU A 68 -4.46 -12.58 -17.31
CA LEU A 68 -3.08 -12.31 -17.69
C LEU A 68 -2.33 -13.62 -17.93
N PHE A 69 -1.92 -13.89 -19.16
CA PHE A 69 -1.19 -15.09 -19.55
C PHE A 69 0.31 -14.81 -19.65
N ASN A 70 1.11 -15.53 -18.85
CA ASN A 70 2.55 -15.41 -18.86
C ASN A 70 3.17 -16.43 -19.84
N TYR A 71 3.80 -15.92 -20.90
CA TYR A 71 4.45 -16.77 -21.92
C TYR A 71 5.67 -17.52 -21.39
N THR A 72 6.30 -17.04 -20.32
CA THR A 72 7.55 -17.62 -19.80
C THR A 72 7.30 -18.95 -19.10
N ASP A 73 6.24 -19.05 -18.29
CA ASP A 73 5.89 -20.25 -17.53
C ASP A 73 4.58 -20.91 -18.01
N ARG A 74 3.93 -20.36 -19.04
CA ARG A 74 2.66 -20.82 -19.62
C ARG A 74 1.52 -20.84 -18.61
N LYS A 75 1.51 -19.91 -17.66
CA LYS A 75 0.47 -19.81 -16.64
C LYS A 75 -0.52 -18.69 -16.92
N LEU A 76 -1.79 -18.94 -16.61
CA LEU A 76 -2.86 -17.96 -16.64
C LEU A 76 -3.12 -17.44 -15.23
N HIS A 77 -3.02 -16.13 -15.07
CA HIS A 77 -3.30 -15.39 -13.85
C HIS A 77 -4.63 -14.66 -13.99
N GLY A 78 -5.35 -14.54 -12.89
CA GLY A 78 -6.69 -13.98 -12.82
C GLY A 78 -7.19 -14.00 -11.38
N ILE A 79 -8.42 -13.58 -11.09
CA ILE A 79 -9.34 -12.86 -12.00
C ILE A 79 -9.12 -11.36 -11.79
N PHE A 80 -8.89 -10.62 -12.87
CA PHE A 80 -8.80 -9.15 -12.86
C PHE A 80 -10.09 -8.54 -13.43
N GLU A 81 -10.30 -7.26 -13.19
CA GLU A 81 -11.39 -6.49 -13.76
C GLU A 81 -10.87 -5.21 -14.42
N ALA A 82 -11.46 -4.82 -15.55
CA ALA A 82 -11.18 -3.56 -16.20
C ALA A 82 -11.62 -2.38 -15.31
N ALA A 83 -10.65 -1.64 -14.76
CA ALA A 83 -10.87 -0.42 -13.99
C ALA A 83 -11.03 0.82 -14.88
N SER A 84 -10.76 0.70 -16.19
CA SER A 84 -11.05 1.71 -17.20
C SER A 84 -11.61 1.08 -18.47
N ASN A 85 -12.11 1.90 -19.40
CA ASN A 85 -12.28 1.46 -20.78
C ASN A 85 -10.89 1.18 -21.41
N GLY A 86 -10.84 0.25 -22.36
CA GLY A 86 -9.62 0.00 -23.12
C GLY A 86 -9.40 1.08 -24.18
N GLN A 87 -8.17 1.58 -24.29
CA GLN A 87 -7.80 2.63 -25.23
C GLN A 87 -6.29 2.60 -25.53
N LEU A 88 -5.86 3.41 -26.49
CA LEU A 88 -4.44 3.52 -26.80
C LEU A 88 -3.73 4.48 -25.84
N ASN A 89 -2.55 4.11 -25.35
CA ASN A 89 -1.61 4.95 -24.61
C ASN A 89 -2.20 5.59 -23.34
N ILE A 90 -2.82 4.80 -22.46
CA ILE A 90 -3.21 5.24 -21.12
C ILE A 90 -2.00 5.73 -20.33
N ASP A 91 -0.91 4.96 -20.36
CA ASP A 91 0.42 5.34 -19.92
C ASP A 91 1.40 5.11 -21.08
N PRO A 92 1.86 6.20 -21.75
CA PRO A 92 2.70 6.08 -22.92
C PRO A 92 4.14 5.64 -22.61
N TYR A 93 4.53 5.54 -21.34
CA TYR A 93 5.90 5.25 -20.91
C TYR A 93 6.04 3.91 -20.17
N CYS A 94 4.97 3.14 -20.02
CA CYS A 94 5.02 1.78 -19.45
C CYS A 94 5.86 0.81 -20.28
N TRP A 95 6.53 -0.11 -19.59
CA TRP A 95 7.40 -1.14 -20.15
C TRP A 95 8.54 -0.58 -20.99
N THR A 96 9.16 0.51 -20.48
CA THR A 96 10.35 1.13 -21.06
C THR A 96 11.44 1.24 -20.01
N GLU A 97 12.70 1.08 -20.39
CA GLU A 97 13.83 1.04 -19.44
C GLU A 97 14.08 2.40 -18.77
N ASN A 98 13.86 3.50 -19.49
CA ASN A 98 14.21 4.86 -19.05
C ASN A 98 13.02 5.83 -18.95
N GLY A 99 11.80 5.41 -19.28
CA GLY A 99 10.61 6.28 -19.22
C GLY A 99 10.54 7.38 -20.29
N GLU A 100 11.49 7.43 -21.23
CA GLU A 100 11.54 8.44 -22.31
C GLU A 100 11.01 7.91 -23.65
N GLU A 101 11.06 6.59 -23.84
CA GLU A 101 10.59 5.94 -25.06
C GLU A 101 9.08 5.69 -25.03
N LYS A 102 8.47 5.54 -26.21
CA LYS A 102 7.06 5.16 -26.29
C LYS A 102 6.90 3.68 -26.00
N THR A 103 5.86 3.36 -25.25
CA THR A 103 5.53 1.99 -24.87
C THR A 103 5.42 1.07 -26.10
N PRO A 104 6.01 -0.15 -26.03
CA PRO A 104 5.79 -1.18 -27.05
C PRO A 104 4.38 -1.79 -26.97
N TYR A 105 3.63 -1.49 -25.90
CA TYR A 105 2.31 -2.07 -25.62
C TYR A 105 1.23 -0.99 -25.49
N PRO A 106 0.91 -0.26 -26.57
CA PRO A 106 0.03 0.90 -26.51
C PRO A 106 -1.45 0.56 -26.35
N ALA A 107 -1.91 -0.65 -26.69
CA ALA A 107 -3.31 -1.04 -26.49
C ALA A 107 -3.54 -1.43 -25.03
N GLN A 108 -4.05 -0.51 -24.22
CA GLN A 108 -4.00 -0.58 -22.76
C GLN A 108 -5.37 -0.53 -22.09
N VAL A 109 -5.42 -1.08 -20.89
CA VAL A 109 -6.54 -0.99 -19.96
C VAL A 109 -6.01 -0.92 -18.52
N ARG A 110 -6.56 -0.02 -17.69
CA ARG A 110 -6.29 -0.06 -16.25
C ARG A 110 -7.03 -1.22 -15.64
N ILE A 111 -6.40 -1.89 -14.69
CA ILE A 111 -6.96 -3.05 -14.03
C ILE A 111 -7.19 -2.79 -12.54
N ARG A 112 -8.05 -3.60 -11.96
CA ARG A 112 -8.06 -3.88 -10.53
C ARG A 112 -8.06 -5.38 -10.34
N ILE A 113 -7.44 -5.85 -9.27
CA ILE A 113 -7.48 -7.26 -8.88
C ILE A 113 -8.91 -7.53 -8.37
N SER A 114 -9.61 -8.51 -8.94
CA SER A 114 -10.96 -8.86 -8.51
C SER A 114 -10.93 -10.01 -7.51
N ILE A 115 -10.23 -11.10 -7.84
CA ILE A 115 -10.06 -12.27 -6.98
C ILE A 115 -8.61 -12.71 -7.08
N GLU A 116 -7.91 -12.82 -5.94
CA GLU A 116 -6.58 -13.41 -5.90
C GLU A 116 -6.69 -14.93 -5.78
N CYS A 117 -6.16 -15.62 -6.79
CA CYS A 117 -6.21 -17.08 -6.88
C CYS A 117 -4.91 -17.62 -7.46
N LYS A 118 -4.68 -18.92 -7.24
CA LYS A 118 -3.51 -19.59 -7.80
C LYS A 118 -3.60 -19.54 -9.32
N SER A 119 -2.47 -19.22 -9.95
CA SER A 119 -2.34 -19.26 -11.40
C SER A 119 -2.64 -20.66 -11.92
N LEU A 120 -3.31 -20.75 -13.05
CA LEU A 120 -3.63 -22.01 -13.70
C LEU A 120 -2.55 -22.38 -14.71
N ASP A 121 -2.07 -23.62 -14.66
CA ASP A 121 -1.27 -24.21 -15.73
C ASP A 121 -2.13 -24.35 -16.99
N GLU A 122 -1.51 -24.24 -18.17
CA GLU A 122 -2.22 -24.34 -19.44
C GLU A 122 -3.08 -25.59 -19.59
N SER A 123 -2.60 -26.74 -19.11
CA SER A 123 -3.36 -27.99 -19.12
C SER A 123 -4.69 -27.90 -18.36
N GLN A 124 -4.80 -27.01 -17.38
CA GLN A 124 -6.01 -26.86 -16.57
C GLN A 124 -7.10 -26.06 -17.27
N PHE A 125 -6.72 -25.05 -18.07
CA PHE A 125 -7.68 -24.15 -18.73
C PHE A 125 -7.83 -24.36 -20.23
N ARG A 126 -6.94 -25.15 -20.85
CA ARG A 126 -6.91 -25.39 -22.30
C ARG A 126 -8.27 -25.80 -22.86
N ASP A 127 -8.96 -26.72 -22.19
CA ASP A 127 -10.23 -27.25 -22.65
C ASP A 127 -11.36 -26.20 -22.60
N VAL A 128 -11.30 -25.26 -21.63
CA VAL A 128 -12.28 -24.19 -21.49
C VAL A 128 -12.23 -23.21 -22.66
N ILE A 129 -11.03 -22.94 -23.19
CA ILE A 129 -10.82 -22.03 -24.32
C ILE A 129 -10.37 -22.78 -25.58
N ALA A 130 -10.74 -24.04 -25.74
CA ALA A 130 -10.27 -24.89 -26.84
C ALA A 130 -10.47 -24.23 -28.22
N ASP A 131 -11.63 -23.59 -28.42
CA ASP A 131 -12.00 -22.89 -29.66
C ASP A 131 -11.16 -21.64 -29.94
N ASN A 132 -10.37 -21.16 -28.97
CA ASN A 132 -9.48 -20.04 -29.17
C ASN A 132 -8.14 -20.46 -29.78
N TYR A 133 -7.75 -21.74 -29.69
CA TYR A 133 -6.47 -22.23 -30.21
C TYR A 133 -6.51 -22.37 -31.74
N TYR A 134 -5.65 -21.62 -32.44
CA TYR A 134 -5.45 -21.74 -33.89
C TYR A 134 -4.16 -22.51 -34.25
N THR A 135 -3.31 -22.77 -33.25
CA THR A 135 -2.20 -23.73 -33.33
C THR A 135 -2.10 -24.51 -32.01
N THR A 136 -1.14 -25.43 -31.91
CA THR A 136 -0.90 -26.20 -30.68
C THR A 136 -0.47 -25.35 -29.49
N SER A 137 0.06 -24.14 -29.71
CA SER A 137 0.62 -23.28 -28.66
C SER A 137 0.13 -21.83 -28.67
N HIS A 138 -0.66 -21.44 -29.68
CA HIS A 138 -1.19 -20.08 -29.82
C HIS A 138 -2.71 -20.06 -29.88
N PHE A 139 -3.28 -19.09 -29.18
CA PHE A 139 -4.72 -18.88 -29.08
C PHE A 139 -5.07 -17.39 -29.18
N TRP A 140 -6.31 -17.10 -29.58
CA TRP A 140 -6.86 -15.74 -29.60
C TRP A 140 -7.27 -15.29 -28.19
N PHE A 141 -7.13 -13.99 -27.91
CA PHE A 141 -7.33 -13.45 -26.57
C PHE A 141 -8.77 -13.06 -26.22
N GLU A 142 -9.65 -12.95 -27.21
CA GLU A 142 -11.06 -12.62 -26.99
C GLU A 142 -11.83 -13.82 -26.47
N LEU A 143 -12.50 -13.64 -25.34
CA LEU A 143 -13.33 -14.66 -24.70
C LEU A 143 -14.79 -14.28 -24.81
N ASP A 144 -15.65 -15.26 -25.09
CA ASP A 144 -17.09 -15.11 -24.92
C ASP A 144 -17.50 -15.34 -23.45
N HIS A 145 -18.77 -15.09 -23.14
CA HIS A 145 -19.29 -15.20 -21.78
C HIS A 145 -19.16 -16.62 -21.20
N ALA A 146 -19.35 -17.66 -22.01
CA ALA A 146 -19.28 -19.05 -21.54
C ALA A 146 -17.85 -19.43 -21.16
N GLN A 147 -16.87 -19.00 -21.96
CA GLN A 147 -15.45 -19.20 -21.68
C GLN A 147 -15.01 -18.46 -20.42
N VAL A 148 -15.49 -17.22 -20.21
CA VAL A 148 -15.17 -16.47 -18.99
C VAL A 148 -15.73 -17.17 -17.75
N GLU A 149 -16.98 -17.62 -17.77
CA GLU A 149 -17.55 -18.35 -16.64
C GLU A 149 -16.83 -19.68 -16.38
N GLY A 150 -16.44 -20.40 -17.45
CA GLY A 150 -15.62 -21.61 -17.33
C GLY A 150 -14.26 -21.34 -16.69
N LEU A 151 -13.57 -20.26 -17.09
CA LEU A 151 -12.28 -19.89 -16.50
C LEU A 151 -12.44 -19.47 -15.04
N LYS A 152 -13.48 -18.67 -14.72
CA LYS A 152 -13.77 -18.28 -13.33
C LYS A 152 -13.99 -19.48 -12.44
N ALA A 153 -14.65 -20.53 -12.94
CA ALA A 153 -14.90 -21.76 -12.19
C ALA A 153 -13.62 -22.56 -11.88
N LEU A 154 -12.57 -22.43 -12.70
CA LEU A 154 -11.27 -23.06 -12.45
C LEU A 154 -10.41 -22.29 -11.44
N PHE A 155 -10.58 -20.98 -11.37
CA PHE A 155 -9.89 -20.13 -10.43
C PHE A 155 -10.49 -20.28 -9.02
N VAL A 156 -9.97 -21.26 -8.28
CA VAL A 156 -10.31 -21.46 -6.86
C VAL A 156 -9.67 -20.31 -6.05
N PRO A 157 -10.45 -19.55 -5.26
CA PRO A 157 -9.90 -18.55 -4.34
C PRO A 157 -8.83 -19.19 -3.47
N SER A 158 -7.65 -18.59 -3.38
CA SER A 158 -6.56 -19.15 -2.59
C SER A 158 -6.84 -18.96 -1.10
N LEU A 159 -7.67 -19.81 -0.51
CA LEU A 159 -7.77 -19.94 0.94
C LEU A 159 -6.50 -20.69 1.43
N THR A 160 -5.73 -19.99 2.28
CA THR A 160 -4.73 -20.53 3.23
C THR A 160 -3.50 -21.23 2.64
N GLU A 161 -2.38 -20.49 2.56
CA GLU A 161 -1.05 -20.80 3.15
C GLU A 161 0.05 -19.88 2.58
N SER A 162 -0.06 -19.38 1.34
CA SER A 162 1.02 -18.57 0.71
C SER A 162 0.90 -17.05 0.84
N LEU A 163 -0.22 -16.53 1.37
CA LEU A 163 -0.42 -15.09 1.59
C LEU A 163 0.46 -14.54 2.72
N VAL A 164 0.82 -15.38 3.69
CA VAL A 164 1.71 -14.99 4.78
C VAL A 164 3.12 -14.73 4.20
N GLU A 165 3.70 -15.65 3.44
CA GLU A 165 5.07 -15.48 2.94
C GLU A 165 5.24 -14.40 1.85
N GLN A 166 4.21 -14.11 1.04
CA GLN A 166 4.35 -13.16 -0.08
C GLN A 166 4.13 -11.68 0.33
N TYR A 167 3.39 -11.41 1.40
CA TYR A 167 3.02 -10.05 1.82
C TYR A 167 3.70 -9.57 3.10
N LEU A 168 4.36 -10.47 3.83
CA LEU A 168 5.33 -10.15 4.87
C LEU A 168 6.60 -9.52 4.24
N GLY A 169 6.45 -8.35 3.62
CA GLY A 169 7.52 -7.64 2.90
C GLY A 169 7.09 -6.91 1.63
N SER A 170 5.79 -6.82 1.30
CA SER A 170 5.34 -5.93 0.23
C SER A 170 5.16 -4.50 0.76
N ASP A 171 5.63 -3.50 0.02
CA ASP A 171 5.64 -2.08 0.44
C ASP A 171 4.24 -1.45 0.60
N ASN A 172 3.15 -2.21 0.40
CA ASN A 172 1.79 -1.68 0.29
C ASN A 172 0.79 -2.37 1.24
N VAL A 173 1.22 -2.61 2.49
CA VAL A 173 0.38 -3.16 3.56
C VAL A 173 0.21 -2.11 4.65
N ILE A 174 -1.01 -2.00 5.18
CA ILE A 174 -1.31 -1.20 6.37
C ILE A 174 -1.37 -2.14 7.56
N TYR A 175 -0.60 -1.86 8.61
CA TYR A 175 -0.68 -2.61 9.86
C TYR A 175 -1.65 -1.92 10.83
N LEU A 176 -2.62 -2.67 11.34
CA LEU A 176 -3.51 -2.28 12.41
C LEU A 176 -3.01 -2.96 13.69
N VAL A 177 -2.67 -2.19 14.72
CA VAL A 177 -1.99 -2.73 15.89
C VAL A 177 -2.56 -2.19 17.20
N GLY A 178 -2.91 -3.10 18.09
CA GLY A 178 -3.42 -2.82 19.43
C GLY A 178 -4.72 -2.02 19.44
N GLY A 179 -4.82 -1.07 20.37
CA GLY A 179 -5.97 -0.20 20.52
C GLY A 179 -6.92 -0.60 21.64
N PHE A 180 -8.12 -0.01 21.61
CA PHE A 180 -9.18 -0.22 22.59
C PHE A 180 -10.52 -0.26 21.86
N ASP A 181 -11.29 -1.32 22.06
CA ASP A 181 -12.56 -1.57 21.35
C ASP A 181 -13.79 -0.93 22.04
N GLY A 182 -13.58 -0.28 23.19
CA GLY A 182 -14.65 0.25 24.05
C GLY A 182 -14.79 -0.50 25.37
N GLU A 183 -14.31 -1.74 25.43
CA GLU A 183 -14.38 -2.63 26.60
C GLU A 183 -12.99 -3.11 27.03
N THR A 184 -12.18 -3.58 26.08
CA THR A 184 -10.91 -4.24 26.30
C THR A 184 -9.77 -3.62 25.49
N TRP A 185 -8.56 -3.71 26.06
CA TRP A 185 -7.34 -3.36 25.37
C TRP A 185 -6.97 -4.53 24.46
N SER A 186 -6.56 -4.23 23.24
CA SER A 186 -6.19 -5.25 22.26
C SER A 186 -4.67 -5.39 22.15
N SER A 187 -4.20 -6.63 21.99
CA SER A 187 -2.84 -6.96 21.53
C SER A 187 -2.80 -7.36 20.06
N ALA A 188 -3.94 -7.33 19.37
CA ALA A 188 -4.05 -7.79 18.00
C ALA A 188 -3.09 -7.04 17.07
N LEU A 189 -2.59 -7.78 16.07
CA LEU A 189 -1.92 -7.23 14.92
C LEU A 189 -2.66 -7.79 13.71
N ASP A 190 -3.16 -6.91 12.87
CA ASP A 190 -3.72 -7.27 11.58
C ASP A 190 -2.95 -6.56 10.47
N SER A 191 -2.76 -7.26 9.36
CA SER A 191 -2.32 -6.65 8.11
C SER A 191 -3.52 -6.43 7.21
N TYR A 192 -3.63 -5.24 6.65
CA TYR A 192 -4.64 -4.88 5.67
C TYR A 192 -3.95 -4.62 4.34
N ALA A 193 -4.37 -5.33 3.30
CA ALA A 193 -3.91 -5.14 1.93
C ALA A 193 -4.94 -4.32 1.14
N PRO A 194 -4.73 -3.00 0.94
CA PRO A 194 -5.75 -2.13 0.34
C PRO A 194 -6.10 -2.50 -1.11
N SER A 195 -5.16 -3.11 -1.83
CA SER A 195 -5.39 -3.57 -3.21
C SER A 195 -6.39 -4.73 -3.31
N HIS A 196 -6.58 -5.48 -2.23
CA HIS A 196 -7.42 -6.68 -2.18
C HIS A 196 -8.61 -6.53 -1.22
N ASP A 197 -8.62 -5.46 -0.41
CA ASP A 197 -9.56 -5.26 0.68
C ASP A 197 -9.60 -6.46 1.66
N VAL A 198 -8.42 -7.04 1.92
CA VAL A 198 -8.27 -8.21 2.78
C VAL A 198 -7.58 -7.82 4.07
N LEU A 199 -8.20 -8.19 5.19
CA LEU A 199 -7.62 -8.13 6.53
C LEU A 199 -7.12 -9.53 6.92
N THR A 200 -5.85 -9.64 7.28
CA THR A 200 -5.21 -10.89 7.69
C THR A 200 -4.66 -10.74 9.12
N PRO A 201 -5.18 -11.52 10.09
CA PRO A 201 -4.63 -11.57 11.43
C PRO A 201 -3.21 -12.11 11.43
N LEU A 202 -2.34 -11.48 12.22
CA LEU A 202 -0.95 -11.82 12.41
C LEU A 202 -0.68 -12.12 13.89
N ARG A 203 0.57 -12.49 14.21
CA ARG A 203 0.94 -12.76 15.60
C ARG A 203 0.68 -11.54 16.48
N PRO A 204 -0.07 -11.67 17.59
CA PRO A 204 -0.36 -10.55 18.47
C PRO A 204 0.89 -10.11 19.26
N MET A 205 0.89 -8.86 19.71
CA MET A 205 1.87 -8.34 20.67
C MET A 205 1.84 -9.12 21.99
N SER A 206 2.92 -9.05 22.75
CA SER A 206 3.00 -9.67 24.08
C SER A 206 2.06 -9.01 25.09
N PHE A 207 1.76 -7.72 24.89
CA PHE A 207 0.92 -6.94 25.78
C PHE A 207 -0.16 -6.18 25.01
N ALA A 208 -1.41 -6.33 25.46
CA ALA A 208 -2.50 -5.50 25.00
C ALA A 208 -2.26 -4.03 25.41
N ARG A 209 -2.25 -3.13 24.42
CA ARG A 209 -1.93 -1.72 24.65
C ARG A 209 -2.73 -0.79 23.76
N SER A 210 -3.12 0.35 24.34
CA SER A 210 -3.71 1.48 23.63
C SER A 210 -2.87 2.74 23.86
N TYR A 211 -3.12 3.80 23.08
CA TYR A 211 -2.35 5.06 23.12
C TYR A 211 -0.85 4.89 22.84
N ALA A 212 -0.44 3.76 22.29
CA ALA A 212 0.93 3.52 21.86
C ALA A 212 1.19 4.21 20.52
N SER A 213 2.46 4.41 20.21
CA SER A 213 2.87 4.83 18.88
C SER A 213 3.39 3.63 18.10
N ALA A 214 3.14 3.62 16.79
CA ALA A 214 3.60 2.60 15.86
C ALA A 214 4.33 3.25 14.68
N VAL A 215 5.52 2.76 14.34
CA VAL A 215 6.33 3.28 13.22
C VAL A 215 7.01 2.15 12.47
N ALA A 216 7.22 2.33 11.17
CA ALA A 216 7.98 1.39 10.35
C ALA A 216 9.44 1.88 10.20
N LEU A 217 10.41 1.01 10.46
CA LEU A 217 11.83 1.26 10.23
C LEU A 217 12.51 -0.01 9.72
N GLY A 218 13.25 0.07 8.62
CA GLY A 218 14.06 -1.04 8.12
C GLY A 218 13.26 -2.30 7.76
N GLY A 219 11.99 -2.16 7.38
CA GLY A 219 11.09 -3.28 7.10
C GLY A 219 10.48 -3.95 8.34
N SER A 220 10.69 -3.37 9.52
CA SER A 220 10.11 -3.82 10.79
C SER A 220 9.14 -2.79 11.36
N LEU A 221 8.16 -3.26 12.11
CA LEU A 221 7.17 -2.42 12.79
C LEU A 221 7.55 -2.29 14.27
N TYR A 222 7.75 -1.08 14.76
CA TYR A 222 8.04 -0.79 16.15
C TYR A 222 6.82 -0.19 16.83
N VAL A 223 6.41 -0.78 17.94
CA VAL A 223 5.33 -0.28 18.80
C VAL A 223 5.89 0.06 20.16
N PHE A 224 5.70 1.31 20.60
CA PHE A 224 6.34 1.81 21.81
C PHE A 224 5.43 2.71 22.64
N GLY A 225 5.67 2.65 23.95
CA GLY A 225 4.88 3.36 24.95
C GLY A 225 3.43 2.88 24.97
N GLY A 226 2.55 3.80 25.34
CA GLY A 226 1.12 3.56 25.49
C GLY A 226 0.74 3.16 26.91
N ARG A 227 -0.38 2.45 27.01
CA ARG A 227 -0.98 2.05 28.28
C ARG A 227 -1.41 0.59 28.22
N VAL A 228 -0.95 -0.18 29.19
CA VAL A 228 -1.31 -1.59 29.42
C VAL A 228 -2.16 -1.64 30.68
N GLY A 229 -3.47 -1.87 30.52
CA GLY A 229 -4.44 -1.77 31.61
C GLY A 229 -4.45 -0.39 32.26
N ALA A 230 -4.10 -0.31 33.55
CA ALA A 230 -4.07 0.94 34.31
C ALA A 230 -2.73 1.70 34.25
N ARG A 231 -1.68 1.11 33.65
CA ARG A 231 -0.32 1.65 33.73
C ARG A 231 0.19 2.11 32.38
N TYR A 232 0.79 3.29 32.36
CA TYR A 232 1.62 3.71 31.24
C TYR A 232 2.85 2.82 31.18
N CYS A 233 3.36 2.55 29.98
CA CYS A 233 4.54 1.71 29.81
C CYS A 233 5.62 2.45 29.04
N ARG A 234 6.85 1.95 29.20
CA ARG A 234 8.05 2.35 28.45
C ARG A 234 8.50 1.26 27.48
N THR A 235 7.77 0.15 27.41
CA THR A 235 8.15 -1.03 26.63
C THR A 235 8.05 -0.74 25.15
N VAL A 236 9.00 -1.31 24.40
CA VAL A 236 9.08 -1.26 22.95
C VAL A 236 9.05 -2.68 22.44
N GLU A 237 8.16 -2.97 21.51
CA GLU A 237 8.10 -4.26 20.82
C GLU A 237 8.35 -4.02 19.33
N CYS A 238 9.18 -4.86 18.71
CA CYS A 238 9.48 -4.83 17.29
C CYS A 238 8.93 -6.10 16.65
N TYR A 239 8.08 -5.94 15.66
CA TYR A 239 7.57 -7.00 14.82
C TYR A 239 8.44 -7.14 13.58
N ASN A 240 8.84 -8.38 13.30
CA ASN A 240 9.46 -8.77 12.05
C ASN A 240 8.38 -9.41 11.17
N PRO A 241 7.90 -8.68 10.13
CA PRO A 241 6.94 -9.23 9.19
C PRO A 241 7.39 -10.58 8.65
N ARG A 242 8.61 -10.71 8.12
CA ARG A 242 9.08 -11.93 7.43
C ARG A 242 9.02 -13.20 8.28
N LYS A 243 9.03 -13.08 9.60
CA LYS A 243 9.01 -14.22 10.53
C LYS A 243 7.70 -14.35 11.30
N ASP A 244 6.79 -13.39 11.15
CA ASP A 244 5.61 -13.23 12.00
C ASP A 244 5.96 -13.32 13.51
N GLU A 245 6.97 -12.54 13.92
CA GLU A 245 7.56 -12.62 15.26
C GLU A 245 7.73 -11.24 15.90
N TRP A 246 7.40 -11.17 17.19
CA TRP A 246 7.68 -10.01 18.03
C TRP A 246 8.92 -10.26 18.89
N ILE A 247 9.73 -9.21 19.02
CA ILE A 247 10.83 -9.15 20.00
C ILE A 247 10.64 -7.94 20.90
N LEU A 248 11.01 -8.08 22.18
CA LEU A 248 11.08 -6.96 23.10
C LEU A 248 12.39 -6.20 22.86
N CYS A 249 12.31 -4.90 22.63
CA CYS A 249 13.46 -4.03 22.37
C CYS A 249 13.82 -3.18 23.59
N THR A 250 14.90 -2.42 23.44
CA THR A 250 15.34 -1.43 24.41
C THR A 250 14.19 -0.46 24.73
N PRO A 251 13.77 -0.37 26.01
CA PRO A 251 12.66 0.46 26.43
C PRO A 251 12.98 1.96 26.35
N LEU A 252 11.93 2.79 26.26
CA LEU A 252 12.03 4.24 26.43
C LEU A 252 12.62 4.60 27.80
N ASN A 253 13.18 5.81 27.91
CA ASN A 253 13.70 6.34 29.17
C ASN A 253 12.59 6.67 30.18
N ARG A 254 11.35 6.89 29.70
CA ARG A 254 10.19 7.22 30.54
C ARG A 254 8.95 6.46 30.09
N GLU A 255 8.06 6.17 31.04
CA GLU A 255 6.70 5.68 30.73
C GLU A 255 5.82 6.82 30.22
N LYS A 256 5.22 6.62 29.04
CA LYS A 256 4.36 7.61 28.40
C LYS A 256 3.45 6.97 27.35
N GLY A 257 2.25 7.52 27.22
CA GLY A 257 1.29 7.20 26.15
C GLY A 257 0.87 8.48 25.43
N ASN A 258 0.07 8.34 24.38
CA ASN A 258 -0.36 9.45 23.51
C ASN A 258 0.81 10.27 22.95
N LEU A 259 1.97 9.64 22.82
CA LEU A 259 3.13 10.18 22.14
C LEU A 259 2.99 10.01 20.62
N ALA A 260 3.66 10.86 19.86
CA ALA A 260 3.78 10.66 18.42
C ALA A 260 5.09 9.94 18.09
N GLY A 261 5.05 9.14 17.03
CA GLY A 261 6.21 8.46 16.48
C GLY A 261 6.46 8.89 15.04
N ALA A 262 7.72 9.09 14.70
CA ALA A 262 8.13 9.35 13.32
C ALA A 262 9.51 8.74 13.04
N THR A 263 9.81 8.47 11.79
CA THR A 263 11.14 8.05 11.36
C THR A 263 11.84 9.17 10.59
N LEU A 264 13.13 9.36 10.87
CA LEU A 264 13.96 10.33 10.17
C LEU A 264 15.40 9.82 10.16
N HIS A 265 16.06 9.86 9.00
CA HIS A 265 17.46 9.45 8.82
C HIS A 265 17.78 8.08 9.44
N ASN A 266 16.90 7.09 9.20
CA ASN A 266 17.01 5.72 9.72
C ASN A 266 17.01 5.60 11.26
N LYS A 267 16.36 6.55 11.95
CA LYS A 267 16.13 6.54 13.41
C LYS A 267 14.66 6.71 13.71
N ILE A 268 14.23 6.29 14.90
CA ILE A 268 12.85 6.48 15.39
C ILE A 268 12.85 7.61 16.41
N PHE A 269 11.89 8.51 16.28
CA PHE A 269 11.66 9.61 17.22
C PHE A 269 10.37 9.32 17.99
N ALA A 270 10.46 9.32 19.32
CA ALA A 270 9.34 9.28 20.26
C ALA A 270 9.15 10.69 20.82
N ILE A 271 8.06 11.35 20.43
CA ILE A 271 7.89 12.79 20.59
C ILE A 271 6.73 13.07 21.55
N GLY A 272 7.02 13.83 22.61
CA GLY A 272 6.08 14.24 23.64
C GLY A 272 5.35 13.06 24.30
N GLY A 273 4.04 13.21 24.47
CA GLY A 273 3.17 12.27 25.18
C GLY A 273 2.93 12.70 26.62
N GLY A 274 2.38 11.78 27.40
CA GLY A 274 2.10 12.03 28.81
C GLY A 274 1.82 10.76 29.60
N ASN A 275 1.78 10.93 30.92
CA ASN A 275 1.36 9.90 31.86
C ASN A 275 0.48 10.52 32.96
N ALA A 276 0.25 9.78 34.05
CA ALA A 276 -0.59 10.24 35.16
C ALA A 276 -0.08 11.53 35.85
N PHE A 277 1.19 11.89 35.68
CA PHE A 277 1.82 13.04 36.31
C PHE A 277 1.86 14.28 35.41
N GLY A 278 1.56 14.14 34.12
CA GLY A 278 1.49 15.28 33.20
C GLY A 278 1.92 14.96 31.77
N CYS A 279 2.01 16.04 30.98
CA CYS A 279 2.37 16.03 29.57
C CYS A 279 3.81 16.50 29.41
N PHE A 280 4.50 15.98 28.41
CA PHE A 280 5.94 16.19 28.25
C PHE A 280 6.30 16.87 26.93
N PRO A 281 7.34 17.72 26.91
CA PRO A 281 7.94 18.24 25.69
C PRO A 281 9.10 17.38 25.18
N ASP A 282 9.43 16.29 25.90
CA ASP A 282 10.62 15.49 25.66
C ASP A 282 10.58 14.76 24.32
N VAL A 283 11.75 14.62 23.71
CA VAL A 283 11.94 13.89 22.47
C VAL A 283 13.05 12.88 22.69
N GLU A 284 12.76 11.61 22.39
CA GLU A 284 13.74 10.53 22.49
C GLU A 284 13.97 9.96 21.10
N VAL A 285 15.24 9.66 20.77
CA VAL A 285 15.64 9.10 19.49
C VAL A 285 16.23 7.71 19.71
N PHE A 286 15.61 6.70 19.12
CA PHE A 286 16.20 5.38 19.05
C PHE A 286 17.21 5.33 17.91
N ASP A 287 18.45 5.01 18.26
CA ASP A 287 19.51 4.72 17.31
C ASP A 287 19.71 3.20 17.20
N PRO A 288 19.28 2.55 16.10
CA PRO A 288 19.44 1.11 15.94
C PRO A 288 20.91 0.66 15.95
N THR A 289 21.85 1.55 15.61
CA THR A 289 23.29 1.22 15.62
C THR A 289 23.87 1.13 17.03
N LEU A 290 23.25 1.83 17.98
CA LEU A 290 23.66 1.88 19.39
C LEU A 290 22.72 1.09 20.31
N ASP A 291 21.60 0.60 19.75
CA ASP A 291 20.51 -0.07 20.47
C ASP A 291 20.09 0.66 21.76
N ARG A 292 19.88 1.98 21.65
CA ARG A 292 19.45 2.81 22.79
C ARG A 292 18.63 4.02 22.39
N TRP A 293 17.81 4.47 23.32
CA TRP A 293 17.10 5.75 23.26
C TRP A 293 17.95 6.87 23.83
N ILE A 294 18.13 7.93 23.06
CA ILE A 294 18.93 9.10 23.42
C ILE A 294 18.01 10.31 23.49
N ASN A 295 18.12 11.10 24.56
CA ASN A 295 17.38 12.35 24.68
C ASN A 295 17.81 13.32 23.57
N ASN A 296 16.84 13.96 22.94
CA ASN A 296 17.00 14.94 21.88
C ASN A 296 16.43 16.30 22.34
N GLN A 297 16.52 17.31 21.49
CA GLN A 297 15.99 18.65 21.74
C GLN A 297 14.49 18.58 22.07
N GLU A 298 14.10 19.14 23.21
CA GLU A 298 12.70 19.22 23.64
C GLU A 298 11.91 20.23 22.78
N MET A 299 10.63 19.95 22.57
CA MET A 299 9.69 20.90 21.95
C MET A 299 9.52 22.15 22.83
N HIS A 300 9.13 23.28 22.25
CA HIS A 300 8.83 24.49 23.04
C HIS A 300 7.57 24.33 23.88
N GLN A 301 6.60 23.57 23.39
CA GLN A 301 5.35 23.28 24.08
C GLN A 301 5.23 21.78 24.32
N LYS A 302 4.86 21.39 25.55
CA LYS A 302 4.50 20.00 25.89
C LYS A 302 3.22 19.59 25.16
N ARG A 303 3.14 18.35 24.67
CA ARG A 303 2.01 17.88 23.85
C ARG A 303 1.78 16.39 24.08
N TYR A 304 0.53 15.97 24.27
CA TYR A 304 0.10 14.59 24.03
C TYR A 304 -1.08 14.56 23.05
N GLY A 305 -1.29 13.42 22.39
CA GLY A 305 -2.35 13.24 21.39
C GLY A 305 -2.17 14.12 20.15
N HIS A 306 -0.93 14.48 19.84
CA HIS A 306 -0.58 15.24 18.64
C HIS A 306 -0.18 14.28 17.51
N GLY A 307 -0.24 14.76 16.28
CA GLY A 307 0.34 14.04 15.14
C GLY A 307 1.77 14.49 14.88
N ALA A 308 2.60 13.58 14.38
CA ALA A 308 3.93 13.87 13.88
C ALA A 308 4.19 13.18 12.55
N ALA A 309 4.96 13.82 11.68
CA ALA A 309 5.42 13.24 10.42
C ALA A 309 6.75 13.83 9.98
N GLU A 310 7.50 13.06 9.20
CA GLU A 310 8.68 13.53 8.49
C GLU A 310 8.27 14.08 7.13
N LEU A 311 8.79 15.26 6.78
CA LEU A 311 8.65 15.85 5.45
C LEU A 311 9.92 16.60 5.07
N ASN A 312 10.53 16.24 3.95
CA ASN A 312 11.71 16.91 3.38
C ASN A 312 12.90 17.00 4.35
N GLY A 313 13.16 15.93 5.11
CA GLY A 313 14.28 15.80 6.04
C GLY A 313 14.06 16.49 7.40
N ALA A 314 12.84 16.92 7.70
CA ALA A 314 12.48 17.56 8.95
C ALA A 314 11.24 16.93 9.58
N LEU A 315 11.17 16.94 10.91
CA LEU A 315 10.01 16.48 11.65
C LEU A 315 9.05 17.63 11.89
N TYR A 316 7.77 17.35 11.77
CA TYR A 316 6.68 18.28 12.04
C TYR A 316 5.80 17.69 13.11
N VAL A 317 5.46 18.48 14.12
CA VAL A 317 4.49 18.14 15.16
C VAL A 317 3.35 19.13 15.11
N VAL A 318 2.12 18.62 15.21
CA VAL A 318 0.93 19.44 14.95
C VAL A 318 -0.15 19.13 15.99
N GLY A 319 -0.66 20.18 16.64
CA GLY A 319 -1.77 20.09 17.59
C GLY A 319 -1.41 19.40 18.91
N GLY A 320 -2.36 18.62 19.43
CA GLY A 320 -2.30 17.92 20.72
C GLY A 320 -2.98 18.69 21.85
N CYS A 321 -2.69 18.28 23.07
CA CYS A 321 -3.07 18.94 24.31
C CYS A 321 -1.82 19.14 25.19
N ASP A 322 -1.67 20.31 25.81
CA ASP A 322 -0.57 20.58 26.76
C ASP A 322 -0.90 20.21 28.23
N GLY A 323 -2.07 19.60 28.43
CA GLY A 323 -2.62 19.24 29.73
C GLY A 323 -3.63 20.27 30.26
N MET A 324 -3.71 21.46 29.66
CA MET A 324 -4.72 22.47 29.96
C MET A 324 -5.58 22.76 28.74
N ASP A 325 -4.95 23.02 27.59
CA ASP A 325 -5.61 23.49 26.38
C ASP A 325 -5.34 22.59 25.18
N TYR A 326 -6.36 22.45 24.32
CA TYR A 326 -6.18 21.88 22.99
C TYR A 326 -5.43 22.85 22.08
N LEU A 327 -4.44 22.33 21.37
CA LEU A 327 -3.47 23.11 20.64
C LEU A 327 -3.84 23.21 19.16
N LYS A 328 -3.69 24.41 18.61
CA LYS A 328 -3.63 24.69 17.16
C LYS A 328 -2.22 24.98 16.67
N THR A 329 -1.24 24.98 17.58
CA THR A 329 0.16 25.28 17.29
C THR A 329 0.83 24.09 16.60
N ALA A 330 1.86 24.39 15.81
CA ALA A 330 2.72 23.40 15.18
C ALA A 330 4.19 23.80 15.34
N GLU A 331 5.08 22.81 15.35
CA GLU A 331 6.52 23.01 15.46
C GLU A 331 7.26 22.11 14.46
N ARG A 332 8.44 22.54 14.03
CA ARG A 332 9.32 21.79 13.13
C ARG A 332 10.69 21.60 13.76
N LEU A 333 11.25 20.40 13.64
CA LEU A 333 12.66 20.13 13.93
C LEU A 333 13.38 19.77 12.64
N ASP A 334 14.29 20.64 12.22
CA ASP A 334 15.36 20.26 11.32
C ASP A 334 16.53 19.74 12.16
N PRO A 335 17.07 18.53 11.92
CA PRO A 335 18.20 18.02 12.71
C PRO A 335 19.47 18.87 12.66
N ARG A 336 19.57 19.79 11.70
CA ARG A 336 20.67 20.73 11.56
C ARG A 336 20.52 21.95 12.46
N ASP A 337 19.31 22.19 12.97
CA ASP A 337 19.00 23.31 13.84
C ASP A 337 19.16 22.92 15.32
N PRO A 338 19.56 23.86 16.19
CA PRO A 338 19.78 23.58 17.60
C PRO A 338 18.49 23.46 18.41
N SER A 339 17.33 23.83 17.83
CA SER A 339 16.04 23.85 18.53
C SER A 339 14.88 23.71 17.56
N TRP A 340 13.72 23.32 18.09
CA TRP A 340 12.46 23.37 17.37
C TRP A 340 12.14 24.80 16.89
N THR A 341 11.43 24.89 15.76
CA THR A 341 10.97 26.16 15.19
C THR A 341 9.45 26.19 15.21
N LYS A 342 8.87 27.27 15.75
CA LYS A 342 7.42 27.47 15.75
C LYS A 342 6.90 27.74 14.33
N LEU A 343 5.84 27.05 13.95
CA LEU A 343 5.16 27.21 12.67
C LEU A 343 3.86 28.03 12.80
N PRO A 344 3.27 28.48 11.68
CA PRO A 344 1.92 29.03 11.68
C PRO A 344 0.90 28.07 12.30
N ASN A 345 -0.11 28.64 12.96
CA ASN A 345 -1.16 27.87 13.60
C ASN A 345 -2.11 27.26 12.57
N MET A 346 -2.69 26.11 12.91
CA MET A 346 -3.88 25.58 12.26
C MET A 346 -5.10 26.48 12.50
N ASN A 347 -6.12 26.33 11.65
CA ASN A 347 -7.40 27.03 11.78
C ASN A 347 -8.21 26.60 13.01
N SER A 348 -8.00 25.38 13.49
CA SER A 348 -8.71 24.80 14.63
C SER A 348 -7.74 24.05 15.53
N SER A 349 -8.01 24.06 16.84
CA SER A 349 -7.31 23.17 17.77
C SER A 349 -7.72 21.71 17.54
N ARG A 350 -6.76 20.79 17.64
CA ARG A 350 -6.96 19.36 17.36
C ARG A 350 -6.15 18.51 18.32
N CYS A 351 -6.72 17.40 18.76
CA CYS A 351 -6.07 16.39 19.60
C CYS A 351 -6.64 15.01 19.24
N SER A 352 -5.85 13.97 19.50
CA SER A 352 -6.13 12.57 19.15
C SER A 352 -6.32 12.37 17.65
N HIS A 353 -5.56 13.12 16.85
CA HIS A 353 -5.51 13.05 15.39
C HIS A 353 -4.20 12.41 14.90
N SER A 354 -4.17 12.05 13.62
CA SER A 354 -2.97 11.56 12.94
C SER A 354 -2.53 12.55 11.87
N VAL A 355 -1.24 12.55 11.51
CA VAL A 355 -0.70 13.37 10.42
C VAL A 355 -0.06 12.45 9.41
N ALA A 356 -0.40 12.63 8.14
CA ALA A 356 0.18 11.90 7.03
C ALA A 356 0.75 12.87 5.98
N VAL A 357 1.74 12.41 5.24
CA VAL A 357 2.32 13.15 4.10
C VAL A 357 1.78 12.56 2.81
N LEU A 358 1.30 13.42 1.91
CA LEU A 358 0.87 13.03 0.56
C LEU A 358 1.26 14.16 -0.41
N ASN A 359 1.91 13.83 -1.52
CA ASN A 359 2.29 14.81 -2.56
C ASN A 359 2.98 16.07 -1.98
N ASP A 360 4.00 15.86 -1.16
CA ASP A 360 4.82 16.91 -0.50
C ASP A 360 4.03 17.87 0.42
N LYS A 361 2.88 17.43 0.93
CA LYS A 361 2.04 18.20 1.86
C LYS A 361 1.68 17.38 3.09
N LEU A 362 1.58 18.07 4.23
CA LEU A 362 1.07 17.50 5.49
C LEU A 362 -0.45 17.58 5.52
N TYR A 363 -1.08 16.46 5.81
CA TYR A 363 -2.52 16.32 6.01
C TYR A 363 -2.78 15.91 7.46
N ASP A 364 -3.54 16.74 8.17
CA ASP A 364 -4.09 16.41 9.48
C ASP A 364 -5.40 15.63 9.31
N ILE A 365 -5.37 14.37 9.75
CA ILE A 365 -6.45 13.41 9.62
C ILE A 365 -7.08 13.22 11.01
N LEU A 366 -8.32 13.67 11.14
CA LEU A 366 -9.17 13.41 12.31
C LEU A 366 -10.33 12.52 11.87
N ILE A 367 -10.40 11.31 12.42
CA ILE A 367 -11.60 10.47 12.28
C ILE A 367 -12.57 10.89 13.38
N LYS A 368 -13.60 11.66 13.00
CA LYS A 368 -14.71 11.95 13.90
C LYS A 368 -15.63 10.73 13.93
N LEU A 369 -15.37 9.80 14.84
CA LEU A 369 -16.39 8.84 15.24
C LEU A 369 -17.57 9.64 15.81
N GLY A 370 -18.82 9.22 15.56
CA GLY A 370 -20.04 9.93 15.94
C GLY A 370 -20.11 10.32 17.43
N PRO A 371 -21.13 11.09 17.86
CA PRO A 371 -21.16 11.69 19.19
C PRO A 371 -20.95 10.65 20.30
N TYR A 372 -19.78 10.71 20.95
CA TYR A 372 -19.41 9.90 22.10
C TYR A 372 -20.01 10.58 23.34
N ASN A 373 -21.03 9.97 23.96
CA ASN A 373 -21.62 10.48 25.19
C ASN A 373 -20.65 10.25 26.36
N ALA A 374 -19.92 11.30 26.74
CA ALA A 374 -18.93 11.30 27.82
C ALA A 374 -19.53 11.25 29.25
N SER A 375 -20.77 10.76 29.43
CA SER A 375 -21.51 10.86 30.69
C SER A 375 -21.49 9.58 31.56
N GLN A 376 -20.53 8.68 31.38
CA GLN A 376 -20.51 7.42 32.16
C GLN A 376 -19.24 7.12 32.97
N TYR A 377 -18.27 8.03 33.04
CA TYR A 377 -17.13 7.86 33.93
C TYR A 377 -16.80 9.19 34.63
N SER A 378 -17.50 9.42 35.74
CA SER A 378 -17.17 10.40 36.79
C SER A 378 -16.71 9.69 38.04
#